data_AF-A0A1I8GEB8-F1
#
_entry.id   AF-A0A1I8GEB8-F1
#
_cell.length_a   1.000
_cell.length_b   1.000
_cell.length_c   1.000
_cell.angle_alpha   90.00
_cell.angle_beta   90.00
_cell.angle_gamma   90.00
#
_symmetry.space_group_name_H-M   'P 1'
#
loop_
_entity.id
_entity.type
_entity.pdbx_description
1 polymer ?
#
loop_
_entity_poly.entity_id
_entity_poly.type
_entity_poly.pdbx_seq_one_letter_code
_entity_poly.pdbx_strand_id
1 'polypeptide(L)'
;CIFNAGSPKRPTAPSSSLIDCLCQVESNCNRAIGCRWDRGSDSCGPFQIKLAYWQDACEYAGRKLGGDWKNCTTGPNNMACSVEAVKNYLARYGQYCVGKGKVPTDEDYARIHNGGPNGCKKASTLAY
;
A
#
# COMPACT_ATOMS: atom_id res chain seq x y z
N CYS A 1 -41.99 -0.34 9.65
CA CYS A 1 -40.86 0.47 9.13
C CYS A 1 -39.57 -0.03 9.76
N ILE A 2 -38.89 -0.98 9.13
CA ILE A 2 -37.62 -1.50 9.64
C ILE A 2 -36.52 -0.76 8.89
N PHE A 3 -35.80 0.11 9.59
CA PHE A 3 -34.53 0.65 9.12
C PHE A 3 -33.53 -0.50 9.09
N ASN A 4 -33.30 -1.06 7.90
CA ASN A 4 -32.18 -1.96 7.70
C ASN A 4 -30.94 -1.08 7.66
N ALA A 5 -30.15 -1.13 8.75
CA ALA A 5 -28.87 -0.45 8.83
C ALA A 5 -27.99 -0.98 7.69
N GLY A 6 -27.85 -0.16 6.65
CA GLY A 6 -26.95 -0.44 5.55
C GLY A 6 -25.57 -0.77 6.11
N SER A 7 -24.99 -1.84 5.57
CA SER A 7 -23.64 -2.32 5.84
C SER A 7 -22.68 -1.13 6.00
N PRO A 8 -21.77 -1.13 6.98
CA PRO A 8 -20.78 -0.07 7.09
C PRO A 8 -20.06 0.04 5.75
N LYS A 9 -20.17 1.21 5.09
CA LYS A 9 -19.45 1.50 3.85
C LYS A 9 -17.99 1.18 4.11
N ARG A 10 -17.47 0.15 3.44
CA ARG A 10 -16.03 -0.12 3.42
C ARG A 10 -15.31 1.19 3.09
N PRO A 11 -14.16 1.48 3.72
CA PRO A 11 -13.28 2.56 3.25
C PRO A 11 -13.13 2.42 1.73
N THR A 12 -13.23 3.52 0.99
CA THR A 12 -13.06 3.48 -0.46
C THR A 12 -11.70 2.90 -0.76
N ALA A 13 -11.66 1.75 -1.43
CA ALA A 13 -10.40 1.15 -1.83
C ALA A 13 -9.61 2.14 -2.71
N PRO A 14 -8.25 2.09 -2.68
CA PRO A 14 -7.44 2.90 -3.58
C PRO A 14 -7.86 2.66 -5.04
N SER A 15 -7.92 3.73 -5.83
CA SER A 15 -8.31 3.63 -7.24
C SER A 15 -7.29 2.81 -8.05
N SER A 16 -7.70 2.25 -9.18
CA SER A 16 -6.74 1.60 -10.10
C SER A 16 -5.72 2.60 -10.63
N SER A 17 -6.14 3.83 -10.93
CA SER A 17 -5.26 4.92 -11.36
C SER A 17 -4.19 5.26 -10.33
N LEU A 18 -4.52 5.25 -9.03
CA LEU A 18 -3.52 5.45 -7.99
C LEU A 18 -2.48 4.32 -7.98
N ILE A 19 -2.91 3.06 -8.08
CA ILE A 19 -1.99 1.92 -8.11
C ILE A 19 -1.03 2.03 -9.30
N ASP A 20 -1.53 2.42 -10.47
CA ASP A 20 -0.70 2.65 -11.65
C ASP A 20 0.31 3.80 -11.43
N CYS A 21 -0.14 4.92 -10.85
CA CYS A 21 0.73 6.05 -10.52
C CYS A 21 1.84 5.68 -9.53
N LEU A 22 1.52 4.97 -8.44
CA LEU A 22 2.51 4.54 -7.45
C LEU A 22 3.62 3.69 -8.09
N CYS A 23 3.22 2.75 -8.94
CA CYS A 23 4.15 1.90 -9.68
C CYS A 23 5.08 2.72 -10.60
N GLN A 24 4.55 3.74 -11.28
CA GLN A 24 5.34 4.63 -12.12
C GLN A 24 6.31 5.50 -11.32
N VAL A 25 5.85 6.11 -10.23
CA VAL A 25 6.67 6.98 -9.38
C VAL A 25 7.81 6.20 -8.71
N GLU A 26 7.52 5.01 -8.19
CA GLU A 26 8.49 4.23 -7.42
C GLU A 26 9.59 3.58 -8.27
N SER A 27 9.28 3.23 -9.53
CA SER A 27 10.23 2.45 -10.34
C SER A 27 10.08 2.57 -11.85
N ASN A 28 9.24 3.48 -12.36
CA ASN A 28 8.76 3.46 -13.74
C ASN A 28 8.14 2.09 -14.09
N CYS A 29 7.40 1.52 -13.14
CA CYS A 29 6.84 0.18 -13.18
C CYS A 29 7.82 -0.96 -13.53
N ASN A 30 9.11 -0.78 -13.22
CA ASN A 30 10.13 -1.74 -13.56
C ASN A 30 10.08 -2.98 -12.65
N ARG A 31 9.55 -4.08 -13.21
CA ARG A 31 9.44 -5.38 -12.55
C ARG A 31 10.80 -6.05 -12.26
N ALA A 32 11.86 -5.61 -12.91
CA ALA A 32 13.20 -6.17 -12.79
C ALA A 32 14.17 -5.28 -12.00
N ILE A 33 13.69 -4.21 -11.35
CA ILE A 33 14.54 -3.27 -10.60
C ILE A 33 15.25 -3.91 -9.39
N GLY A 34 14.79 -5.09 -8.96
CA GLY A 34 15.33 -5.77 -7.79
C GLY A 34 15.05 -4.99 -6.50
N CYS A 35 16.05 -4.87 -5.65
CA CYS A 35 15.96 -4.13 -4.39
C CYS A 35 17.01 -3.03 -4.35
N ARG A 36 16.64 -1.89 -3.76
CA ARG A 36 17.53 -0.75 -3.54
C ARG A 36 17.53 -0.39 -2.07
N TRP A 37 18.72 -0.12 -1.55
CA TRP A 37 18.86 0.36 -0.18
C TRP A 37 18.41 1.82 -0.09
N ASP A 38 17.40 2.10 0.74
CA ASP A 38 16.94 3.45 1.02
C ASP A 38 16.46 3.61 2.48
N ARG A 39 16.89 4.69 3.13
CA ARG A 39 16.58 5.04 4.53
C ARG A 39 16.64 3.86 5.50
N GLY A 40 17.78 3.16 5.52
CA GLY A 40 18.09 2.15 6.53
C GLY A 40 17.50 0.75 6.27
N SER A 41 16.90 0.50 5.11
CA SER A 41 16.46 -0.83 4.71
C SER A 41 16.34 -0.96 3.19
N ASP A 42 16.25 -2.20 2.70
CA ASP A 42 15.89 -2.48 1.32
C ASP A 42 14.42 -2.14 1.02
N SER A 43 14.21 -1.52 -0.14
CA SER A 43 12.93 -1.35 -0.83
C SER A 43 12.96 -2.15 -2.13
N CYS A 44 11.93 -2.97 -2.41
CA CYS A 44 11.98 -3.95 -3.50
C CYS A 44 10.83 -3.83 -4.50
N GLY A 45 11.17 -4.12 -5.77
CA GLY A 45 10.19 -4.35 -6.82
C GLY A 45 9.52 -3.10 -7.37
N PRO A 46 8.44 -3.28 -8.15
CA PRO A 46 7.81 -2.20 -8.90
C PRO A 46 7.19 -1.09 -8.03
N PHE A 47 6.93 -1.38 -6.76
CA PHE A 47 6.35 -0.45 -5.79
C PHE A 47 7.31 -0.08 -4.65
N GLN A 48 8.59 -0.50 -4.74
CA GLN A 48 9.61 -0.24 -3.71
C GLN A 48 9.16 -0.61 -2.28
N ILE A 49 8.53 -1.79 -2.14
CA ILE A 49 7.95 -2.28 -0.88
C ILE A 49 9.07 -2.75 0.07
N LYS A 50 9.06 -2.24 1.31
CA LYS A 50 9.94 -2.68 2.40
C LYS A 50 9.39 -3.94 3.10
N LEU A 51 10.24 -4.66 3.82
CA LEU A 51 9.84 -5.88 4.54
C LEU A 51 8.69 -5.61 5.54
N ALA A 52 8.80 -4.58 6.37
CA ALA A 52 7.77 -4.24 7.35
C ALA A 52 6.42 -3.91 6.69
N TYR A 53 6.44 -3.21 5.56
CA TYR A 53 5.24 -2.93 4.77
C TYR A 53 4.56 -4.24 4.34
N TRP A 54 5.33 -5.17 3.77
CA TRP A 54 4.80 -6.47 3.35
C TRP A 54 4.27 -7.30 4.53
N GLN A 55 4.94 -7.26 5.69
CA GLN A 55 4.48 -7.95 6.91
C GLN A 55 3.12 -7.41 7.36
N ASP A 56 2.95 -6.08 7.42
CA ASP A 56 1.69 -5.46 7.81
C ASP A 56 0.55 -5.78 6.82
N ALA A 57 0.87 -5.84 5.53
CA ALA A 57 -0.07 -6.25 4.49
C ALA A 57 -0.49 -7.72 4.65
N CYS A 58 0.45 -8.61 4.97
CA CYS A 58 0.17 -10.03 5.22
C CYS A 58 -0.72 -10.25 6.44
N GLU A 59 -0.46 -9.52 7.53
CA GLU A 59 -1.29 -9.57 8.74
C GLU A 59 -2.72 -9.12 8.44
N TYR A 60 -2.89 -8.02 7.69
CA TYR A 60 -4.22 -7.58 7.26
C TYR A 60 -4.92 -8.57 6.32
N ALA A 61 -4.17 -9.22 5.43
CA ALA A 61 -4.67 -10.25 4.53
C ALA A 61 -4.97 -11.59 5.24
N GLY A 62 -4.49 -11.78 6.47
CA GLY A 62 -4.58 -13.06 7.19
C GLY A 62 -3.73 -14.19 6.58
N ARG A 63 -2.77 -13.87 5.70
CA ARG A 63 -1.90 -14.86 5.03
C ARG A 63 -0.60 -14.25 4.53
N LYS A 64 0.44 -15.08 4.35
CA LYS A 64 1.69 -14.67 3.69
C LYS A 64 1.47 -14.48 2.18
N LEU A 65 1.65 -13.26 1.69
CA LEU A 65 1.53 -12.92 0.28
C LEU A 65 2.79 -13.38 -0.47
N GLY A 66 2.62 -14.21 -1.51
CA GLY A 66 3.75 -14.70 -2.33
C GLY A 66 4.71 -15.65 -1.60
N GLY A 67 4.34 -16.19 -0.44
CA GLY A 67 5.20 -17.06 0.39
C GLY A 67 6.20 -16.28 1.24
N ASP A 68 6.98 -15.38 0.62
CA ASP A 68 7.91 -14.47 1.29
C ASP A 68 7.98 -13.10 0.58
N TRP A 69 8.58 -12.13 1.27
CA TRP A 69 8.67 -10.75 0.81
C TRP A 69 9.44 -10.60 -0.51
N LYS A 70 10.59 -11.27 -0.69
CA LYS A 70 11.39 -11.14 -1.92
C LYS A 70 10.68 -11.83 -3.08
N ASN A 71 10.09 -13.01 -2.89
CA ASN A 71 9.30 -13.63 -3.95
C ASN A 71 8.09 -12.78 -4.36
N CYS A 72 7.41 -12.14 -3.40
CA CYS A 72 6.29 -11.24 -3.68
C CYS A 72 6.70 -9.95 -4.43
N THR A 73 7.91 -9.42 -4.18
CA THR A 73 8.34 -8.13 -4.72
C THR A 73 9.28 -8.22 -5.92
N THR A 74 10.03 -9.32 -6.07
CA THR A 74 11.02 -9.52 -7.14
C THR A 74 10.83 -10.83 -7.91
N GLY A 75 9.94 -11.71 -7.48
CA GLY A 75 9.68 -12.98 -8.15
C GLY A 75 8.89 -12.83 -9.47
N PRO A 76 8.60 -13.95 -10.16
CA PRO A 76 7.95 -13.93 -11.48
C PRO A 76 6.55 -13.27 -11.46
N ASN A 77 5.83 -13.42 -10.35
CA ASN A 77 4.48 -12.85 -10.15
C ASN A 77 4.50 -11.53 -9.36
N ASN A 78 5.65 -10.83 -9.33
CA ASN A 78 5.83 -9.70 -8.43
C ASN A 78 4.84 -8.56 -8.60
N MET A 79 4.38 -8.27 -9.82
CA MET A 79 3.41 -7.20 -10.05
C MET A 79 2.09 -7.51 -9.34
N ALA A 80 1.52 -8.70 -9.56
CA ALA A 80 0.24 -9.08 -8.96
C ALA A 80 0.34 -9.16 -7.42
N CYS A 81 1.42 -9.76 -6.91
CA CYS A 81 1.62 -9.86 -5.47
C CYS A 81 1.88 -8.50 -4.81
N SER A 82 2.66 -7.62 -5.44
CA SER A 82 2.93 -6.28 -4.92
C SER A 82 1.67 -5.41 -4.93
N VAL A 83 0.83 -5.48 -5.97
CA VAL A 83 -0.46 -4.78 -6.00
C VAL A 83 -1.36 -5.24 -4.85
N GLU A 84 -1.41 -6.54 -4.59
CA GLU A 84 -2.17 -7.06 -3.45
C GLU A 84 -1.58 -6.57 -2.11
N ALA A 85 -0.27 -6.56 -1.96
CA ALA A 85 0.39 -6.05 -0.76
C ALA A 85 0.06 -4.55 -0.53
N VAL A 86 0.14 -3.73 -1.58
CA VAL A 86 -0.22 -2.31 -1.53
C VAL A 86 -1.68 -2.12 -1.11
N LYS A 87 -2.61 -2.82 -1.77
CA LYS A 87 -4.04 -2.70 -1.45
C LYS A 87 -4.34 -3.07 0.01
N ASN A 88 -3.73 -4.15 0.52
CA ASN A 88 -3.93 -4.57 1.91
C ASN A 88 -3.32 -3.58 2.91
N TYR A 89 -2.12 -3.06 2.64
CA TYR A 89 -1.47 -2.06 3.49
C TYR A 89 -2.28 -0.76 3.54
N LEU A 90 -2.73 -0.26 2.40
CA LEU A 90 -3.55 0.93 2.29
C LEU A 90 -4.92 0.73 2.96
N ALA A 91 -5.55 -0.43 2.80
CA ALA A 91 -6.79 -0.76 3.48
C ALA A 91 -6.63 -0.78 5.00
N ARG A 92 -5.51 -1.32 5.51
CA ARG A 92 -5.18 -1.33 6.95
C ARG A 92 -5.06 0.08 7.51
N TYR A 93 -4.33 0.95 6.83
CA TYR A 93 -3.93 2.25 7.41
C TYR A 93 -4.77 3.45 6.96
N GLY A 94 -5.59 3.33 5.91
CA GLY A 94 -6.40 4.44 5.40
C GLY A 94 -7.23 5.12 6.49
N GLN A 95 -8.13 4.38 7.15
CA GLN A 95 -8.97 4.90 8.24
C GLN A 95 -8.16 5.34 9.46
N TYR A 96 -7.11 4.60 9.80
CA TYR A 96 -6.22 4.96 10.91
C TYR A 96 -5.55 6.32 10.68
N CYS A 97 -5.16 6.58 9.44
CA CYS A 97 -4.50 7.81 9.06
C CYS A 97 -5.48 8.98 9.01
N VAL A 98 -6.61 8.88 8.29
CA VAL A 98 -7.53 10.02 8.15
C VAL A 98 -8.40 10.28 9.40
N GLY A 99 -8.59 9.25 10.22
CA GLY A 99 -9.43 9.26 11.40
C GLY A 99 -10.82 8.66 11.14
N LYS A 100 -11.45 8.20 12.23
CA LYS A 100 -12.71 7.46 12.20
C LYS A 100 -13.81 8.27 11.52
N GLY A 101 -14.54 7.64 10.59
CA GLY A 101 -15.68 8.24 9.90
C GLY A 101 -15.31 9.12 8.69
N LYS A 102 -14.03 9.32 8.40
CA LYS A 102 -13.57 9.95 7.16
C LYS A 102 -13.28 8.92 6.09
N VAL A 103 -13.33 9.32 4.83
CA VAL A 103 -13.04 8.46 3.68
C VAL A 103 -11.65 8.85 3.17
N PRO A 104 -10.66 7.94 3.14
CA PRO A 104 -9.34 8.26 2.61
C PRO A 104 -9.40 8.58 1.12
N THR A 105 -8.66 9.61 0.72
CA THR A 105 -8.45 9.99 -0.67
C THR A 105 -7.27 9.26 -1.29
N ASP A 106 -7.12 9.33 -2.61
CA ASP A 106 -5.93 8.79 -3.28
C ASP A 106 -4.65 9.53 -2.85
N GLU A 107 -4.72 10.81 -2.52
CA GLU A 107 -3.60 11.55 -1.93
C GLU A 107 -3.22 10.98 -0.56
N ASP A 108 -4.20 10.73 0.32
CA ASP A 108 -3.93 10.10 1.62
C ASP A 108 -3.23 8.75 1.44
N TYR A 109 -3.70 7.94 0.49
CA TYR A 109 -3.12 6.65 0.18
C TYR A 109 -1.70 6.74 -0.39
N ALA A 110 -1.45 7.67 -1.32
CA ALA A 110 -0.10 7.89 -1.85
C ALA A 110 0.87 8.25 -0.73
N ARG A 111 0.45 9.15 0.16
CA ARG A 111 1.25 9.57 1.31
C ARG A 111 1.46 8.44 2.32
N ILE A 112 0.48 7.56 2.52
CA ILE A 112 0.64 6.35 3.35
C ILE A 112 1.66 5.39 2.73
N HIS A 113 1.65 5.22 1.40
CA HIS A 113 2.63 4.38 0.70
C HIS A 113 4.06 4.87 0.94
N ASN A 114 4.29 6.17 0.77
CA ASN A 114 5.60 6.80 0.97
C ASN A 114 6.02 6.93 2.45
N GLY A 115 5.08 7.30 3.32
CA GLY A 115 5.36 7.73 4.68
C GLY A 115 5.04 6.72 5.78
N GLY A 116 4.49 5.56 5.43
CA GLY A 116 4.03 4.53 6.36
C GLY A 116 2.67 4.84 7.00
N PRO A 117 2.33 4.22 8.16
CA PRO A 117 0.98 4.22 8.72
C PRO A 117 0.34 5.60 8.99
N ASN A 118 1.18 6.60 9.28
CA ASN A 118 0.77 7.98 9.53
C ASN A 118 1.21 8.93 8.40
N GLY A 119 1.52 8.42 7.21
CA GLY A 119 2.04 9.19 6.08
C GLY A 119 1.15 10.37 5.69
N CYS A 120 -0.17 10.20 5.65
CA CYS A 120 -1.12 11.28 5.36
C CYS A 120 -1.04 12.48 6.32
N LYS A 121 -0.39 12.35 7.49
CA LYS A 121 -0.22 13.44 8.48
C LYS A 121 1.16 14.09 8.42
N LYS A 122 2.11 13.52 7.67
CA LYS A 122 3.50 13.99 7.64
C LYS A 122 3.67 15.04 6.56
N ALA A 123 4.27 16.19 6.90
CA ALA A 123 4.62 17.20 5.90
C ALA A 123 5.66 16.70 4.89
N SER A 124 6.52 15.75 5.30
CA SER A 124 7.56 15.18 4.44
C SER A 124 7.05 14.40 3.24
N THR A 125 5.75 14.07 3.19
CA THR A 125 5.13 13.32 2.08
C THR A 125 4.31 14.23 1.17
N LEU A 126 4.29 15.56 1.37
CA LEU A 126 3.47 16.46 0.55
C LEU A 126 3.99 16.62 -0.89
N ALA A 127 5.30 16.40 -1.10
CA ALA A 127 5.95 16.50 -2.40
C ALA A 127 6.02 15.15 -3.14
N TYR A 128 5.49 14.08 -2.53
CA TYR A 128 5.39 12.75 -3.12
C TYR A 128 4.10 12.65 -3.91
#